data_AF-A0A962X7U7-F1
#
_entry.id   AF-A0A962X7U7-F1
#
_cell.length_a   1.000
_cell.length_b   1.000
_cell.length_c   1.000
_cell.angle_alpha   90.00
_cell.angle_beta   90.00
_cell.angle_gamma   90.00
#
_symmetry.space_group_name_H-M   'P 1'
#
loop_
_entity.id
_entity.type
_entity.pdbx_description
1 polymer ?
#
loop_
_entity_poly.entity_id
_entity_poly.type
_entity_poly.pdbx_seq_one_letter_code
_entity_poly.pdbx_strand_id
1 'polypeptide(L)' 'MPKMRTSFQGLVRLLAKSLYPEPDVFIRELLQNAHDSIQLRRIHDPEPAGEIRIDVDERARTLSFSDNGTGMDRRDI' A
#
# COMPACT_ATOMS: atom_id res chain seq x y z
N MET A 1 19.98 11.15 -31.23
CA MET A 1 19.57 10.10 -30.27
C MET A 1 18.06 10.16 -30.12
N PRO A 2 17.31 9.06 -30.29
CA PRO A 2 15.87 9.09 -30.09
C PRO A 2 15.60 9.33 -28.60
N LYS A 3 14.83 10.37 -28.26
CA LYS A 3 14.38 10.60 -26.89
C LYS A 3 13.32 9.55 -26.56
N MET A 4 13.64 8.64 -25.65
CA MET A 4 12.66 7.71 -25.10
C MET A 4 11.61 8.52 -24.33
N ARG A 5 10.41 8.63 -24.90
CA ARG A 5 9.30 9.38 -24.32
C ARG A 5 8.46 8.41 -23.50
N THR A 6 8.73 8.29 -22.21
CA THR A 6 7.97 7.40 -21.33
C THR A 6 6.67 8.09 -20.93
N SER A 7 5.54 7.42 -21.13
CA SER A 7 4.28 7.83 -20.53
C SER A 7 4.19 7.14 -19.18
N PHE A 8 4.03 7.90 -18.10
CA PHE A 8 3.83 7.36 -16.76
C PHE A 8 2.68 6.35 -16.73
N GLN A 9 1.59 6.63 -17.45
CA GLN A 9 0.45 5.73 -17.58
C GLN A 9 0.78 4.45 -18.36
N GLY A 10 1.71 4.53 -19.32
CA GLY A 10 2.22 3.37 -20.06
C GLY A 10 3.11 2.48 -19.19
N LEU A 11 3.97 3.09 -18.37
CA LEU A 11 4.79 2.39 -17.37
C LEU A 11 3.93 1.72 -16.32
N VAL A 12 2.94 2.41 -15.73
CA VAL A 12 2.01 1.83 -14.75
C VAL A 12 1.26 0.63 -15.33
N ARG A 13 0.75 0.74 -16.57
CA ARG A 13 0.06 -0.38 -17.24
C ARG A 13 0.97 -1.57 -17.51
N LEU A 14 2.23 -1.33 -17.86
CA LEU A 14 3.22 -2.39 -18.09
C LEU A 14 3.59 -3.08 -16.78
N LEU A 15 3.90 -2.30 -15.74
CA LEU A 15 4.23 -2.80 -14.40
C LEU A 15 3.05 -3.58 -13.79
N ALA A 16 1.83 -3.07 -13.89
CA ALA A 16 0.63 -3.76 -13.40
C ALA A 16 0.40 -5.11 -14.08
N LYS A 17 0.70 -5.23 -15.38
CA LYS A 17 0.54 -6.49 -16.13
C LYS A 17 1.70 -7.47 -15.95
N SER A 18 2.88 -7.00 -15.58
CA SER A 18 4.11 -7.82 -15.52
C SER A 18 4.59 -8.15 -14.11
N LEU A 19 4.26 -7.35 -13.10
CA LEU A 19 4.68 -7.56 -11.71
C LEU A 19 3.69 -8.34 -10.85
N TYR A 20 2.44 -8.47 -11.29
CA TYR A 20 1.37 -9.12 -10.52
C TYR A 20 0.76 -10.27 -11.33
N PRO A 21 1.48 -11.40 -11.52
CA PRO A 21 0.90 -12.60 -12.10
C PRO A 21 -0.20 -13.18 -11.21
N GLU A 22 -0.14 -12.90 -9.90
CA GLU A 22 -1.07 -13.41 -8.91
C GLU A 22 -1.83 -12.24 -8.24
N PRO A 23 -3.18 -12.32 -8.18
CA PRO A 23 -4.03 -11.23 -7.71
C PRO A 23 -3.93 -10.98 -6.20
N ASP A 24 -3.17 -11.76 -5.44
CA ASP A 24 -2.99 -11.65 -3.99
C ASP A 24 -1.74 -10.85 -3.58
N VAL A 25 -0.81 -10.61 -4.51
CA VAL A 25 0.45 -9.89 -4.26
C VAL A 25 0.18 -8.50 -3.67
N PHE A 26 -0.86 -7.78 -4.11
CA PHE A 26 -1.19 -6.45 -3.56
C PHE A 26 -1.59 -6.51 -2.08
N ILE A 27 -2.24 -7.61 -1.64
CA ILE A 27 -2.65 -7.81 -0.25
C ILE A 27 -1.40 -7.92 0.61
N ARG A 28 -0.42 -8.72 0.16
CA ARG A 28 0.86 -8.87 0.86
C ARG A 28 1.59 -7.53 0.99
N GLU A 29 1.68 -6.75 -0.10
CA GLU A 29 2.37 -5.47 -0.05
C GLU A 29 1.67 -4.46 0.89
N LEU A 30 0.34 -4.40 0.89
CA LEU A 30 -0.41 -3.54 1.82
C LEU A 30 -0.23 -3.97 3.28
N LEU A 31 -0.22 -5.27 3.56
CA LEU A 31 0.04 -5.80 4.90
C LEU A 31 1.46 -5.50 5.37
N GLN A 32 2.45 -5.62 4.49
CA GLN A 32 3.84 -5.28 4.79
C GLN A 32 3.98 -3.80 5.13
N ASN A 33 3.39 -2.92 4.33
CA ASN A 33 3.40 -1.47 4.57
C ASN A 33 2.76 -1.11 5.93
N ALA A 34 1.60 -1.70 6.24
CA ALA A 34 0.90 -1.49 7.50
C ALA A 34 1.73 -1.99 8.70
N HIS A 35 2.34 -3.17 8.59
CA HIS A 35 3.24 -3.70 9.61
C HIS A 35 4.42 -2.75 9.87
N ASP A 36 5.09 -2.29 8.82
CA ASP A 36 6.29 -1.45 8.95
C ASP A 36 5.92 -0.07 9.53
N SER A 37 4.78 0.49 9.12
CA SER A 37 4.18 1.70 9.71
C SER A 37 3.97 1.56 11.22
N ILE A 38 3.45 0.41 11.68
CA ILE A 38 3.24 0.11 13.11
C ILE A 38 4.58 -0.05 13.84
N GLN A 39 5.54 -0.78 13.26
CA GLN A 39 6.86 -0.93 13.89
C GLN A 39 7.54 0.44 14.07
N LEU A 40 7.46 1.31 13.07
CA LEU A 40 8.01 2.65 13.14
C LEU A 40 7.33 3.49 14.23
N ARG A 41 5.99 3.45 14.33
CA ARG A 41 5.27 4.10 15.44
C ARG A 41 5.78 3.62 16.79
N ARG A 42 5.89 2.30 16.98
CA ARG A 42 6.24 1.69 18.29
C ARG A 42 7.61 2.09 18.82
N ILE A 43 8.52 2.56 17.97
CA ILE A 43 9.82 3.11 18.41
C ILE A 43 9.61 4.37 19.26
N HIS A 44 8.59 5.17 18.96
CA HIS A 44 8.32 6.46 19.60
C HIS A 44 7.10 6.43 20.52
N ASP A 45 6.08 5.65 20.18
CA ASP A 45 4.83 5.50 20.92
C ASP A 45 4.39 4.02 20.93
N PRO A 46 4.81 3.23 21.93
CA PRO A 46 4.60 1.77 21.95
C PRO A 46 3.14 1.37 22.22
N GLU A 47 2.33 2.27 22.80
CA GLU A 47 0.90 2.08 23.04
C GLU A 47 0.09 2.92 22.06
N PRO A 48 -1.10 2.50 21.63
CA PRO A 48 -1.72 1.20 21.87
C PRO A 48 -1.01 0.07 21.10
N ALA A 49 -1.43 -1.18 21.32
CA ALA A 49 -1.03 -2.31 20.49
C ALA A 49 -1.27 -2.05 18.99
N GLY A 50 -0.38 -2.56 18.15
CA GLY A 50 -0.52 -2.46 16.69
C GLY A 50 -1.74 -3.21 16.18
N GLU A 51 -2.52 -2.58 15.30
CA GLU A 51 -3.72 -3.16 14.69
C GLU A 51 -3.72 -2.90 13.17
N ILE A 52 -4.01 -3.94 12.39
CA ILE A 52 -4.32 -3.85 10.97
C ILE A 52 -5.73 -4.40 10.78
N ARG A 53 -6.63 -3.59 10.22
CA ARG A 53 -8.03 -3.94 9.94
C ARG A 53 -8.25 -4.07 8.44
N ILE A 54 -8.96 -5.13 8.06
CA ILE A 54 -9.38 -5.39 6.69
C ILE A 54 -10.89 -5.50 6.67
N ASP A 55 -11.54 -4.54 6.01
CA ASP A 55 -12.99 -4.49 5.87
C ASP A 55 -13.40 -4.82 4.43
N VAL A 56 -14.36 -5.73 4.28
CA VAL A 56 -14.91 -6.16 2.99
C VAL A 56 -16.32 -5.61 2.84
N ASP A 57 -16.56 -4.82 1.79
CA ASP A 57 -17.91 -4.42 1.38
C ASP A 57 -18.22 -5.03 0.02
N GLU A 58 -19.01 -6.10 0.02
CA GLU A 58 -19.43 -6.80 -1.21
C GLU A 58 -20.35 -5.95 -2.09
N ARG A 59 -21.17 -5.08 -1.49
CA ARG A 59 -22.12 -4.24 -2.22
C ARG A 59 -21.39 -3.13 -2.97
N ALA A 60 -20.44 -2.48 -2.29
CA ALA A 60 -19.58 -1.46 -2.90
C ALA A 60 -18.44 -2.08 -3.74
N ARG A 61 -18.21 -3.39 -3.61
CA ARG A 61 -17.09 -4.12 -4.22
C ARG A 61 -15.73 -3.52 -3.81
N THR A 62 -15.60 -3.16 -2.54
CA THR A 62 -14.39 -2.53 -1.99
C THR A 62 -13.76 -3.39 -0.91
N LEU A 63 -12.44 -3.36 -0.86
CA LEU A 63 -11.61 -3.91 0.21
C LEU A 63 -10.85 -2.74 0.84
N SER A 64 -11.04 -2.49 2.13
CA SER A 64 -10.39 -1.40 2.84
C SER A 64 -9.35 -1.95 3.81
N PHE A 65 -8.15 -1.38 3.78
CA PHE A 65 -7.06 -1.70 4.70
C PHE A 65 -6.79 -0.47 5.56
N SER A 66 -6.78 -0.64 6.88
CA SER A 66 -6.47 0.43 7.83
C SER A 66 -5.45 -0.06 8.84
N ASP A 67 -4.47 0.77 9.18
CA ASP A 67 -3.52 0.53 10.26
C ASP A 67 -3.52 1.66 11.27
N ASN A 68 -3.04 1.38 12.48
CA ASN A 68 -2.79 2.39 13.51
C ASN A 68 -1.29 2.70 13.64
N GLY A 69 -0.53 2.63 12.55
CA GLY A 69 0.89 2.96 12.53
C GLY A 69 1.17 4.46 12.48
N THR A 70 2.34 4.83 11.96
CA THR A 70 2.80 6.23 12.01
C THR A 70 2.06 7.16 11.04
N GLY A 71 1.36 6.61 10.04
CA GLY A 71 0.72 7.38 8.99
C GLY A 71 1.70 8.14 8.09
N MET A 72 1.17 9.08 7.31
CA MET A 72 1.94 9.94 6.40
C MET A 72 1.45 11.37 6.55
N ASP A 73 2.37 12.34 6.47
CA ASP A 73 2.02 13.75 6.45
C ASP A 73 1.72 14.25 5.03
N ARG A 74 1.34 15.52 4.89
CA ARG A 74 0.97 16.13 3.60
C ARG A 74 2.13 16.22 2.60
N ARG A 75 3.38 16.11 3.05
CA ARG A 75 4.60 16.18 2.23
C ARG A 75 5.03 14.80 1.74
N ASP A 76 4.62 13.74 2.44
CA ASP A 76 4.88 12.36 2.06
C ASP A 76 3.96 11.87 0.93
N ILE A 77 2.80 12.55 0.74
CA ILE A 77 1.75 12.27 -0.26
C ILE A 77 1.82 13.27 -1.42
#